data_AF-A0A538I7D4-F1
#
_entry.id   AF-A0A538I7D4-F1
#
_cell.length_a   1.000
_cell.length_b   1.000
_cell.length_c   1.000
_cell.angle_alpha   90.00
_cell.angle_beta   90.00
_cell.angle_gamma   90.00
#
_symmetry.space_group_name_H-M   'P 1'
#
loop_
_entity.id
_entity.type
_entity.pdbx_description
1 polymer ?
#
loop_
_entity_poly.entity_id
_entity_poly.type
_entity_poly.pdbx_seq_one_letter_code
_entity_poly.pdbx_strand_id
1 'polypeptide(L)'
;MLLVFAFVIWFWLLITVFSDIFRRHDTSGFAKVLWVIFVIIAPYVGVLIYLLVELRGMAERNMKQVQAQQEQMDAYVKSVAASGGAAAEIEKAKGLLDSGAITQAEFDSIKAKALASS
;
A
#
# COMPACT_ATOMS: atom_id res chain seq x y z
N MET A 1 16.29 -2.91 17.43
CA MET A 1 17.06 -3.42 18.59
C MET A 1 16.28 -4.45 19.40
N LEU A 2 15.07 -4.14 19.90
CA LEU A 2 14.26 -5.11 20.67
C LEU A 2 13.89 -6.39 19.90
N LEU A 3 13.53 -6.28 18.61
CA LEU A 3 13.23 -7.46 17.77
C LEU A 3 14.45 -8.39 17.59
N VAL A 4 15.64 -7.81 17.40
CA VAL A 4 16.89 -8.56 17.27
C VAL A 4 17.23 -9.23 18.61
N PHE A 5 17.07 -8.52 19.72
CA PHE A 5 17.26 -9.06 21.07
C PHE A 5 16.30 -10.22 21.37
N ALA A 6 15.01 -10.07 21.07
CA ALA A 6 14.00 -11.11 21.22
C ALA A 6 14.31 -12.32 20.32
N PHE A 7 14.79 -12.10 19.10
CA PHE A 7 15.23 -13.16 18.19
C PHE A 7 16.43 -13.94 18.74
N VAL A 8 17.44 -13.25 19.29
CA VAL A 8 18.59 -13.90 19.92
C VAL A 8 18.18 -14.71 21.15
N ILE A 9 17.31 -14.17 22.02
CA ILE A 9 16.75 -14.92 23.16
C ILE A 9 15.97 -16.14 22.69
N TRP A 10 15.16 -16.01 21.63
CA TRP A 10 14.39 -17.12 21.08
C TRP A 10 15.29 -18.26 20.60
N PHE A 11 16.36 -17.95 19.84
CA PHE A 11 17.36 -18.94 19.43
C PHE A 11 18.11 -19.57 20.62
N TRP A 12 18.45 -18.77 21.63
CA TRP A 12 19.10 -19.26 22.83
C TRP A 12 18.20 -20.22 23.63
N LEU A 13 16.91 -19.89 23.75
CA LEU A 13 15.91 -20.75 24.37
C LEU A 13 15.70 -22.05 23.58
N LEU A 14 15.69 -22.00 22.24
CA LEU A 14 15.66 -23.19 21.40
C LEU A 14 16.82 -24.13 21.76
N ILE A 15 18.05 -23.64 21.68
CA ILE A 15 19.25 -24.45 21.94
C ILE A 15 19.22 -25.01 23.37
N THR A 16 18.77 -24.23 24.34
CA THR A 16 18.66 -24.65 25.74
C THR A 16 17.62 -25.76 25.92
N VAL A 17 16.45 -25.62 25.30
CA VAL A 17 15.39 -26.63 25.33
C VAL A 17 15.83 -27.91 24.64
N PHE A 18 16.43 -27.82 23.45
CA PHE A 18 17.02 -28.96 22.76
C PHE A 18 18.07 -29.65 23.65
N SER A 19 19.00 -28.89 24.22
CA SER A 19 20.04 -29.43 25.10
C SER A 19 19.46 -30.14 26.32
N ASP A 20 18.40 -29.61 26.94
CA ASP A 20 17.74 -30.28 28.08
C ASP A 20 17.06 -31.59 27.67
N ILE A 21 16.37 -31.60 26.53
CA ILE A 21 15.71 -32.80 25.98
C ILE A 21 16.74 -33.88 25.66
N PHE A 22 17.88 -33.52 25.07
CA PHE A 22 18.93 -34.47 24.74
C PHE A 22 19.64 -34.99 26.00
N ARG A 23 19.87 -34.12 27.00
CA ARG A 23 20.47 -34.46 28.30
C ARG A 23 19.58 -35.35 29.17
N ARG A 24 18.27 -35.37 28.94
CA ARG A 24 17.34 -36.30 29.59
C ARG A 24 17.47 -37.70 28.97
N HIS A 25 18.10 -38.62 29.71
CA HIS A 25 18.26 -40.03 29.30
C HIS A 25 17.03 -40.90 29.58
N ASP A 26 16.08 -40.37 30.35
CA ASP A 26 14.80 -40.97 30.75
C ASP A 26 13.69 -40.82 29.69
N THR A 27 13.90 -39.96 28.69
CA THR A 27 12.92 -39.66 27.64
C THR A 27 13.17 -40.50 26.39
N SER A 28 12.13 -41.20 25.90
CA SER A 28 12.25 -42.05 24.71
C SER A 28 12.71 -41.26 23.48
N GLY A 29 13.52 -41.88 22.62
CA GLY A 29 14.02 -41.24 21.40
C GLY A 29 12.89 -40.72 20.49
N PHE A 30 11.74 -41.38 20.48
CA PHE A 30 10.54 -40.93 19.74
C PHE A 30 9.98 -39.62 20.29
N ALA A 31 9.90 -39.46 21.62
CA ALA A 31 9.46 -38.21 22.22
C ALA A 31 10.42 -37.06 21.89
N LYS A 32 11.73 -37.30 21.84
CA LYS A 32 12.73 -36.30 21.40
C LYS A 32 12.47 -35.85 19.97
N VAL A 33 12.22 -36.79 19.05
CA VAL A 33 11.95 -36.50 17.63
C VAL A 33 10.65 -35.70 17.45
N LEU A 34 9.56 -36.10 18.12
CA LEU A 34 8.29 -35.38 18.07
C LEU A 34 8.45 -33.94 18.57
N TRP A 35 9.28 -33.74 19.60
CA TRP A 35 9.51 -32.43 20.18
C TRP A 35 10.37 -31.53 19.29
N VAL A 36 11.36 -32.09 18.59
CA VAL A 36 12.10 -31.38 17.54
C VAL A 36 11.16 -30.90 16.44
N ILE A 37 10.28 -31.78 15.96
CA ILE A 37 9.31 -31.46 14.92
C ILE A 37 8.35 -30.37 15.39
N PHE A 38 7.81 -30.48 16.61
CA PHE A 38 6.90 -29.49 17.18
C PHE A 38 7.55 -28.11 17.29
N VAL A 39 8.79 -28.04 17.79
CA VAL A 39 9.52 -26.78 17.96
C VAL A 39 9.87 -26.11 16.62
N ILE A 40 10.16 -26.90 15.58
CA ILE A 40 10.38 -26.38 14.22
C ILE A 40 9.07 -25.91 13.59
N ILE A 41 7.99 -26.66 13.75
CA ILE A 41 6.71 -26.38 13.09
C ILE A 41 5.92 -25.27 13.79
N ALA A 42 5.90 -25.22 15.12
CA ALA A 42 5.16 -24.23 15.91
C ALA A 42 5.36 -22.75 15.49
N PRO A 43 6.58 -22.25 15.23
CA PRO A 43 6.76 -20.87 14.76
C PRO A 43 6.06 -20.64 13.41
N TYR A 44 6.14 -21.60 12.48
CA TYR A 44 5.45 -21.51 11.20
C TYR A 44 3.94 -21.65 11.36
N VAL A 45 3.45 -22.54 12.24
CA VAL A 45 2.02 -22.71 12.50
C VAL A 45 1.40 -21.44 13.06
N GLY A 46 2.08 -20.74 13.97
CA GLY A 46 1.63 -19.45 14.47
C GLY A 46 1.48 -18.41 13.35
N VAL A 47 2.47 -18.32 12.46
CA VAL A 47 2.42 -17.43 11.29
C VAL A 47 1.32 -17.85 10.31
N LEU A 48 1.16 -19.14 10.04
CA LEU A 48 0.14 -19.66 9.13
C LEU A 48 -1.28 -19.45 9.67
N ILE A 49 -1.51 -19.67 10.97
CA ILE A 49 -2.79 -19.35 11.62
C ILE A 49 -3.06 -17.85 11.58
N TYR A 50 -2.05 -17.02 11.89
CA TYR A 50 -2.17 -15.58 11.80
C TYR A 50 -2.56 -15.14 10.39
N LEU A 51 -1.90 -15.66 9.36
CA LEU A 51 -2.24 -15.40 7.97
C LEU A 51 -3.66 -15.89 7.63
N LEU A 52 -4.07 -17.07 8.10
CA LEU A 52 -5.43 -17.59 7.89
C LEU A 52 -6.51 -16.68 8.49
N VAL A 53 -6.25 -16.14 9.69
CA VAL A 53 -7.17 -15.21 10.36
C VAL A 53 -7.17 -13.83 9.67
N GLU A 54 -6.01 -13.33 9.27
CA GLU A 54 -5.83 -11.97 8.76
C GLU A 54 -6.02 -11.86 7.22
N LEU A 55 -6.16 -12.99 6.52
CA LEU A 55 -6.37 -13.07 5.06
C LEU A 55 -7.49 -12.14 4.56
N ARG A 56 -8.59 -12.02 5.33
CA ARG A 56 -9.75 -11.20 4.96
C ARG A 56 -9.57 -9.73 5.34
N GLY A 57 -8.93 -9.46 6.47
CA GLY A 57 -8.74 -8.10 6.99
C GLY A 57 -7.78 -7.24 6.16
N MET A 58 -6.76 -7.85 5.55
CA MET A 58 -5.84 -7.12 4.65
C MET A 58 -6.47 -6.85 3.28
N ALA A 59 -7.21 -7.81 2.73
CA ALA A 59 -7.85 -7.66 1.43
C ALA A 59 -8.90 -6.53 1.43
N GLU A 60 -9.76 -6.47 2.45
CA GLU A 60 -10.80 -5.43 2.54
C GLU A 60 -10.21 -4.03 2.74
N ARG A 61 -9.15 -3.89 3.54
CA ARG A 61 -8.46 -2.60 3.75
C ARG A 61 -7.75 -2.12 2.48
N ASN A 62 -7.09 -3.02 1.76
CA ASN A 62 -6.44 -2.68 0.50
C ASN A 62 -7.46 -2.25 -0.56
N MET A 63 -8.60 -2.95 -0.68
CA MET A 63 -9.65 -2.54 -1.61
C MET A 63 -10.23 -1.16 -1.26
N LYS A 64 -10.49 -0.88 0.02
CA LYS A 64 -10.97 0.44 0.46
C LYS A 64 -9.96 1.56 0.19
N GLN A 65 -8.65 1.30 0.36
CA GLN A 65 -7.61 2.29 0.04
C GLN A 65 -7.52 2.56 -1.46
N VAL A 66 -7.59 1.51 -2.29
CA VAL A 66 -7.60 1.66 -3.76
C VAL A 66 -8.84 2.44 -4.21
N GLN A 67 -10.01 2.14 -3.65
CA GLN A 67 -11.25 2.84 -3.96
C GLN A 67 -11.20 4.32 -3.54
N ALA A 68 -10.71 4.61 -2.33
CA ALA A 68 -10.54 5.98 -1.86
C ALA A 68 -9.53 6.79 -2.69
N GLN A 69 -8.46 6.15 -3.19
CA GLN A 69 -7.52 6.80 -4.11
C GLN A 69 -8.17 7.10 -5.47
N GLN A 70 -8.96 6.17 -6.02
CA GLN A 70 -9.72 6.39 -7.25
C GLN A 70 -10.69 7.55 -7.10
N GLU A 71 -11.47 7.59 -6.02
CA GLU A 71 -12.43 8.68 -5.77
C GLU A 71 -11.74 10.05 -5.66
N GLN A 72 -10.58 10.12 -5.02
CA GLN A 72 -9.80 11.37 -4.95
C GLN A 72 -9.26 11.80 -6.31
N MET A 73 -8.80 10.84 -7.11
CA MET A 73 -8.30 11.11 -8.47
C MET A 73 -9.45 11.58 -9.38
N ASP A 74 -10.60 10.93 -9.32
CA ASP A 74 -11.80 11.32 -10.08
C ASP A 74 -12.30 12.70 -9.66
N ALA A 75 -12.31 13.00 -8.36
CA ALA A 75 -12.67 14.32 -7.84
C ALA A 75 -11.69 15.41 -8.32
N TYR A 76 -10.39 15.10 -8.33
CA TYR A 76 -9.35 16.01 -8.84
C TYR A 76 -9.56 16.27 -10.34
N VAL A 77 -9.72 15.23 -11.16
CA VAL A 77 -9.98 15.36 -12.60
C VAL A 77 -11.24 16.17 -12.86
N LYS A 78 -12.33 15.90 -12.14
CA LYS A 78 -13.59 16.66 -12.26
C LYS A 78 -13.41 18.12 -11.86
N SER A 79 -12.63 18.40 -10.80
CA SER A 79 -12.36 19.77 -10.37
C SER A 79 -11.54 20.56 -11.39
N VAL A 80 -10.52 19.94 -12.00
CA VAL A 80 -9.71 20.58 -13.04
C VAL A 80 -10.53 20.80 -14.32
N ALA A 81 -11.32 19.80 -14.73
CA ALA A 81 -12.22 19.92 -15.86
C ALA A 81 -13.29 21.01 -15.64
N ALA A 82 -13.83 21.14 -14.42
CA ALA A 82 -14.79 22.19 -14.08
C ALA A 82 -14.14 23.59 -13.97
N SER A 83 -12.85 23.68 -13.63
CA SER A 83 -12.12 24.95 -13.43
C SER A 83 -11.45 25.49 -14.70
N GLY A 84 -11.41 24.69 -15.78
CA GLY A 84 -10.67 25.00 -17.00
C GLY A 84 -11.44 24.73 -18.29
N GLY A 85 -12.79 24.72 -18.24
CA GLY A 85 -13.61 24.53 -19.43
C GLY A 85 -13.38 25.63 -20.49
N ALA A 86 -13.80 25.34 -21.72
CA ALA A 86 -13.58 26.22 -22.89
C ALA A 86 -13.92 27.70 -22.63
N ALA A 87 -14.97 27.98 -21.85
CA ALA A 87 -15.37 29.34 -21.50
C ALA A 87 -14.33 30.10 -20.64
N ALA A 88 -13.70 29.44 -19.67
CA ALA A 88 -12.68 30.04 -18.81
C ALA A 88 -11.36 30.27 -19.56
N GLU A 89 -11.05 29.38 -20.51
CA GLU A 89 -9.89 29.52 -21.39
C GLU A 89 -10.08 30.69 -22.39
N ILE A 90 -11.30 30.85 -22.93
CA ILE A 90 -11.67 31.99 -23.78
C ILE A 90 -11.67 33.31 -23.00
N GLU A 91 -12.12 33.31 -21.74
CA GLU A 91 -12.10 34.49 -20.88
C GLU A 91 -10.67 34.96 -20.57
N LYS A 92 -9.76 34.04 -20.23
CA LYS A 92 -8.33 34.37 -20.06
C LYS A 92 -7.70 34.87 -21.35
N ALA A 93 -8.01 34.27 -22.49
CA ALA A 93 -7.50 34.71 -23.78
C ALA A 93 -7.96 36.14 -24.10
N LYS A 94 -9.20 36.51 -23.73
CA LYS A 94 -9.70 37.88 -23.90
C LYS A 94 -8.94 38.88 -23.03
N GLY A 95 -8.62 38.53 -21.78
CA GLY A 95 -7.78 39.39 -20.92
C GLY A 95 -6.37 39.62 -21.48
N LEU A 96 -5.79 38.63 -22.18
CA LEU A 96 -4.50 38.79 -22.86
C LEU A 96 -4.60 39.72 -24.07
N LEU A 97 -5.71 39.67 -24.81
CA LEU A 97 -5.97 40.57 -25.93
C LEU A 97 -6.16 42.01 -25.44
N ASP A 98 -6.95 42.21 -24.38
CA ASP A 98 -7.23 43.53 -23.81
C ASP A 98 -5.97 44.17 -23.18
N SER A 99 -5.04 43.35 -22.69
CA SER A 99 -3.72 43.82 -22.20
C SER A 99 -2.70 44.04 -23.32
N GLY A 100 -3.04 43.72 -24.57
CA GLY A 100 -2.16 43.82 -25.74
C GLY A 100 -1.04 42.77 -25.76
N ALA A 101 -1.10 41.75 -24.91
CA ALA A 101 -0.12 40.67 -24.85
C ALA A 101 -0.24 39.69 -26.04
N ILE A 102 -1.43 39.61 -26.65
CA ILE A 102 -1.70 38.84 -27.87
C ILE A 102 -2.47 39.69 -28.88
N THR A 103 -2.38 39.30 -30.15
CA THR A 103 -3.13 39.90 -31.25
C THR A 103 -4.52 39.27 -31.41
N GLN A 104 -5.41 39.96 -32.14
CA GLN A 104 -6.75 39.45 -32.43
C GLN A 104 -6.72 38.08 -33.12
N ALA A 105 -5.78 37.84 -34.03
CA ALA A 105 -5.63 36.57 -34.73
C ALA A 105 -5.21 35.43 -33.80
N GLU A 106 -4.36 35.71 -32.81
CA GLU A 106 -3.95 34.73 -31.80
C GLU A 106 -5.09 34.40 -30.83
N PHE A 107 -5.91 35.40 -30.46
CA PHE A 107 -7.11 35.18 -29.68
C PHE A 107 -8.12 34.26 -30.41
N ASP A 108 -8.38 34.51 -31.69
CA ASP A 108 -9.33 33.71 -32.47
C ASP A 108 -8.88 32.25 -32.62
N SER A 109 -7.57 32.01 -32.73
CA SER A 109 -6.96 30.67 -32.72
C SER A 109 -7.19 29.93 -31.39
N ILE A 110 -6.96 30.61 -30.26
CA ILE A 110 -7.17 30.05 -28.92
C ILE A 110 -8.66 29.74 -28.70
N LYS A 111 -9.55 30.65 -29.11
CA LYS A 111 -11.00 30.46 -29.02
C LYS A 111 -11.48 29.26 -29.82
N ALA A 112 -11.00 29.08 -31.05
CA ALA A 112 -11.36 27.93 -31.88
C ALA A 112 -10.88 26.62 -31.26
N LYS A 113 -9.68 26.59 -30.67
CA LYS A 113 -9.11 25.41 -30.01
C LYS A 113 -9.86 25.04 -28.73
N ALA A 114 -10.24 26.02 -27.91
CA ALA A 114 -11.03 25.82 -26.71
C ALA A 114 -12.43 25.26 -27.05
N LEU A 115 -13.10 25.79 -28.07
CA LEU A 115 -14.41 25.30 -28.54
C LEU A 115 -14.35 23.92 -29.23
N ALA A 116 -13.19 23.54 -29.77
CA ALA A 116 -12.99 22.20 -30.32
C ALA A 116 -12.65 21.14 -29.26
N SER A 117 -12.26 21.57 -28.05
CA SER A 117 -11.90 20.72 -26.92
C SER A 117 -13.03 20.58 -25.89
N SER A 118 -14.19 21.21 -26.14
CA SER A 118 -15.45 21.06 -25.40
C SER A 118 -16.33 19.97 -25.99
#